data_AF-A0A6N7W7K3-F1
#
_entry.id   AF-A0A6N7W7K3-F1
#
_cell.length_a   1.000
_cell.length_b   1.000
_cell.length_c   1.000
_cell.angle_alpha   90.00
_cell.angle_beta   90.00
_cell.angle_gamma   90.00
#
_symmetry.space_group_name_H-M   'P 1'
#
loop_
_entity.id
_entity.type
_entity.pdbx_description
1 polymer ?
#
loop_
_entity_poly.entity_id
_entity_poly.type
_entity_poly.pdbx_seq_one_letter_code
_entity_poly.pdbx_strand_id
1 'polypeptide(L)'
;MGGTLCKIGSPLLSFLLCSLCTPLQPFTKTPAALYFKPEEVYYFEAVDRKCFACLEEEVFQVEQGIQAVAEKYSELGFIRISKSIVVNIYRVRKIKADVNMKMQLVLDNGEKVILNRSYKNDFLQLEPLLYGASMEGWNTWQTIVYWIITCISWGLVAAWVLRTGEKKYGLKLFEGSLKTVKLWQWALVAAGAALKIYASVMDWGGFKVYLEWKSYGTLLFIFQYIYYVFETLLFTLILVFAQLAFETWFKNREIPYGGIVMGLTWGLAHIFTKGSLLIGSEGVAIGLLFGSIYLPLNRNLKGTMVLLFLLFVL
;
A
#
# COMPACT_ATOMS: atom_id res chain seq x y z
N MET A 1 -40.45 -3.01 3.24
CA MET A 1 -40.27 -1.62 3.68
C MET A 1 -40.94 -0.79 2.61
N GLY A 2 -42.08 -0.15 2.90
CA GLY A 2 -42.84 0.60 1.89
C GLY A 2 -41.99 1.73 1.30
N GLY A 3 -41.92 1.80 -0.03
CA GLY A 3 -41.15 2.79 -0.77
C GLY A 3 -41.84 3.17 -2.08
N THR A 4 -41.61 4.40 -2.53
CA THR A 4 -42.21 4.98 -3.74
C THR A 4 -41.34 4.68 -4.98
N LEU A 5 -41.96 4.29 -6.09
CA LEU A 5 -41.32 3.83 -7.33
C LEU A 5 -40.75 4.99 -8.18
N CYS A 6 -39.50 4.86 -8.63
CA CYS A 6 -38.97 5.54 -9.82
C CYS A 6 -38.24 4.49 -10.69
N LYS A 7 -38.81 4.12 -11.84
CA LYS A 7 -38.27 3.12 -12.77
C LYS A 7 -37.64 3.79 -13.99
N ILE A 8 -36.31 3.78 -14.12
CA ILE A 8 -35.59 4.10 -15.37
C ILE A 8 -34.31 3.26 -15.44
N GLY A 9 -34.04 2.65 -16.60
CA GLY A 9 -33.04 1.59 -16.88
C GLY A 9 -31.55 1.94 -16.75
N SER A 10 -31.18 2.89 -15.90
CA SER A 10 -29.83 2.99 -15.33
C SER A 10 -29.94 3.66 -13.94
N PRO A 11 -29.45 3.05 -12.85
CA PRO A 11 -29.64 3.61 -11.51
C PRO A 11 -28.93 4.96 -11.33
N LEU A 12 -27.81 5.19 -12.01
CA LEU A 12 -27.10 6.48 -12.07
C LEU A 12 -27.89 7.59 -12.80
N LEU A 13 -28.60 7.29 -13.90
CA LEU A 13 -29.51 8.27 -14.52
C LEU A 13 -30.75 8.51 -13.65
N SER A 14 -31.30 7.44 -13.05
CA SER A 14 -32.42 7.52 -12.11
C SER A 14 -32.07 8.42 -10.92
N PHE A 15 -30.83 8.31 -10.40
CA PHE A 15 -30.29 9.17 -9.34
C PHE A 15 -30.14 10.63 -9.73
N LEU A 16 -29.56 10.93 -10.90
CA LEU A 16 -29.41 12.31 -11.40
C LEU A 16 -30.77 12.97 -11.66
N LEU A 17 -31.74 12.22 -12.18
CA LEU A 17 -33.10 12.71 -12.39
C LEU A 17 -33.87 12.90 -11.07
N CYS A 18 -33.65 12.03 -10.07
CA CYS A 18 -34.32 12.13 -8.77
C CYS A 18 -33.76 13.25 -7.88
N SER A 19 -32.48 13.63 -8.03
CA SER A 19 -31.81 14.73 -7.31
C SER A 19 -32.07 16.11 -7.92
N LEU A 20 -32.38 16.18 -9.23
CA LEU A 20 -32.72 17.43 -9.92
C LEU A 20 -34.20 17.82 -9.81
N CYS A 21 -35.06 16.96 -9.25
CA CYS A 21 -36.50 17.19 -9.21
C CYS A 21 -36.98 17.65 -7.82
N THR A 22 -37.14 18.96 -7.64
CA THR A 22 -38.11 19.55 -6.70
C THR A 22 -38.91 20.64 -7.42
N PRO A 23 -40.14 20.98 -7.00
CA PRO A 23 -41.27 20.14 -6.63
C PRO A 23 -42.40 20.31 -7.66
N LEU A 24 -42.89 19.24 -8.31
CA LEU A 24 -44.12 19.31 -9.11
C LEU A 24 -45.08 18.16 -8.78
N GLN A 25 -45.93 18.49 -7.81
CA GLN A 25 -47.37 18.23 -7.71
C GLN A 25 -47.93 16.79 -7.60
N PRO A 26 -49.11 16.67 -6.94
CA PRO A 26 -49.65 15.42 -6.42
C PRO A 26 -50.58 14.73 -7.43
N PHE A 27 -50.52 13.41 -7.56
CA PHE A 27 -51.70 12.65 -7.98
C PHE A 27 -51.67 11.21 -7.44
N THR A 28 -52.87 10.79 -7.08
CA THR A 28 -53.25 9.69 -6.19
C THR A 28 -53.25 8.33 -6.86
N LYS A 29 -52.90 7.28 -6.08
CA LYS A 29 -53.72 6.08 -5.83
C LYS A 29 -52.90 5.11 -4.97
N THR A 30 -53.22 5.07 -3.68
CA THR A 30 -52.84 4.05 -2.67
C THR A 30 -51.34 3.71 -2.58
N PRO A 31 -50.63 3.97 -1.45
CA PRO A 31 -49.29 3.44 -1.31
C PRO A 31 -49.41 1.93 -1.10
N ALA A 32 -49.35 1.17 -2.18
CA ALA A 32 -49.03 -0.25 -2.09
C ALA A 32 -47.62 -0.30 -1.50
N ALA A 33 -47.52 -0.68 -0.22
CA ALA A 33 -46.24 -0.87 0.42
C ALA A 33 -45.49 -1.97 -0.35
N LEU A 34 -44.51 -1.57 -1.16
CA LEU A 34 -43.62 -2.52 -1.80
C LEU A 34 -42.70 -3.10 -0.71
N TYR A 35 -42.50 -4.42 -0.71
CA TYR A 35 -41.56 -5.07 0.21
C TYR A 35 -40.45 -5.71 -0.62
N PHE A 36 -39.21 -5.29 -0.39
CA PHE A 36 -38.00 -5.93 -0.89
C PHE A 36 -37.24 -6.55 0.27
N LYS A 37 -36.45 -7.59 -0.01
CA LYS A 37 -35.59 -8.22 0.99
C LYS A 37 -34.30 -7.41 1.17
N PRO A 38 -33.73 -7.32 2.38
CA PRO A 38 -32.43 -6.66 2.57
C PRO A 38 -31.33 -7.24 1.67
N GLU A 39 -31.36 -8.55 1.40
CA GLU A 39 -30.40 -9.24 0.53
C GLU A 39 -30.38 -8.72 -0.92
N GLU A 40 -31.48 -8.14 -1.40
CA GLU A 40 -31.62 -7.57 -2.75
C GLU A 40 -30.99 -6.18 -2.84
N VAL A 41 -30.75 -5.53 -1.70
CA VAL A 41 -30.16 -4.19 -1.63
C VAL A 41 -28.64 -4.28 -1.74
N TYR A 42 -28.09 -3.52 -2.68
CA TYR A 42 -26.66 -3.41 -2.94
C TYR A 42 -26.00 -2.42 -1.98
N TYR A 43 -26.63 -1.26 -1.79
CA TYR A 43 -26.22 -0.26 -0.82
C TYR A 43 -27.38 0.69 -0.52
N PHE A 44 -27.26 1.41 0.59
CA PHE A 44 -28.09 2.56 0.91
C PHE A 44 -27.29 3.85 0.73
N GLU A 45 -27.96 4.87 0.22
CA GLU A 45 -27.38 6.19 0.00
C GLU A 45 -28.23 7.32 0.59
N ALA A 46 -27.57 8.25 1.28
CA ALA A 46 -28.19 9.45 1.81
C ALA A 46 -27.99 10.64 0.87
N VAL A 47 -29.08 11.20 0.35
CA VAL A 47 -29.10 12.41 -0.49
C VAL A 47 -30.19 13.34 0.05
N ASP A 48 -29.88 14.63 0.23
CA ASP A 48 -30.83 15.65 0.68
C ASP A 48 -31.67 15.24 1.91
N ARG A 49 -30.98 14.66 2.92
CA ARG A 49 -31.55 14.15 4.19
C ARG A 49 -32.53 12.98 4.03
N LYS A 50 -32.70 12.45 2.82
CA LYS A 50 -33.46 11.23 2.53
C LYS A 50 -32.50 10.07 2.35
N CYS A 51 -32.97 8.86 2.64
CA CYS A 51 -32.21 7.63 2.46
C CYS A 51 -32.86 6.81 1.35
N PHE A 52 -32.03 6.24 0.49
CA PHE A 52 -32.46 5.45 -0.67
C PHE A 52 -31.81 4.08 -0.60
N ALA A 53 -32.58 3.02 -0.83
CA ALA A 53 -32.11 1.66 -1.06
C ALA A 53 -31.87 1.47 -2.56
N CYS A 54 -30.64 1.16 -2.94
CA CYS A 54 -30.24 0.89 -4.32
C CYS A 54 -30.17 -0.63 -4.53
N LEU A 55 -31.02 -1.14 -5.42
CA LEU A 55 -31.02 -2.52 -5.88
C LEU A 55 -30.27 -2.60 -7.23
N GLU A 56 -30.38 -3.72 -7.93
CA GLU A 56 -29.68 -3.95 -9.20
C GLU A 56 -30.06 -2.91 -10.27
N GLU A 57 -31.35 -2.63 -10.44
CA GLU A 57 -31.87 -1.69 -11.45
C GLU A 57 -32.83 -0.63 -10.88
N GLU A 58 -33.21 -0.75 -9.61
CA GLU A 58 -34.27 0.05 -8.98
C GLU A 58 -33.76 0.77 -7.73
N VAL A 59 -34.33 1.95 -7.45
CA VAL A 59 -34.00 2.76 -6.28
C VAL A 59 -35.29 3.08 -5.53
N PHE A 60 -35.31 2.80 -4.23
CA PHE A 60 -36.46 3.06 -3.36
C PHE A 60 -36.10 4.01 -2.24
N GLN A 61 -36.89 5.07 -2.05
CA GLN A 61 -36.75 5.88 -0.85
C GLN A 61 -37.22 5.07 0.37
N VAL A 62 -36.42 5.06 1.43
CA VAL A 62 -36.76 4.44 2.72
C VAL A 62 -36.98 5.51 3.79
N GLU A 63 -37.83 5.22 4.76
CA GLU A 63 -38.16 6.14 5.86
C GLU A 63 -37.01 6.30 6.85
N GLN A 64 -36.19 5.26 7.03
CA GLN A 64 -35.10 5.26 8.01
C GLN A 64 -33.91 6.08 7.51
N GLY A 65 -33.31 6.87 8.40
CA GLY A 65 -32.04 7.55 8.12
C GLY A 65 -30.87 6.58 7.97
N ILE A 66 -29.80 7.01 7.30
CA ILE A 66 -28.63 6.20 6.98
C ILE A 66 -27.96 5.55 8.20
N GLN A 67 -27.94 6.24 9.36
CA GLN A 67 -27.41 5.69 10.61
C GLN A 67 -28.27 4.54 11.13
N ALA A 68 -29.60 4.73 11.15
CA ALA A 68 -30.52 3.72 11.64
C ALA A 68 -30.51 2.47 10.76
N VAL A 69 -30.33 2.64 9.44
CA VAL A 69 -30.15 1.53 8.49
C VAL A 69 -28.85 0.77 8.78
N ALA A 70 -27.74 1.48 8.98
CA ALA A 70 -26.45 0.85 9.30
C ALA A 70 -26.51 0.01 10.58
N GLU A 71 -27.13 0.53 11.64
CA GLU A 71 -27.27 -0.18 12.91
C GLU A 71 -28.20 -1.40 12.78
N LYS A 72 -29.39 -1.19 12.20
CA LYS A 72 -30.43 -2.20 12.10
C LYS A 72 -30.05 -3.40 11.24
N TYR A 73 -29.29 -3.17 10.17
CA TYR A 73 -28.92 -4.20 9.20
C TYR A 73 -27.45 -4.62 9.28
N SER A 74 -26.75 -4.20 10.33
CA SER A 74 -25.34 -4.56 10.57
C SER A 74 -25.12 -6.08 10.55
N GLU A 75 -25.96 -6.85 11.23
CA GLU A 75 -25.91 -8.33 11.26
C GLU A 75 -26.18 -8.99 9.91
N LEU A 76 -26.80 -8.27 8.96
CA LEU A 76 -27.04 -8.74 7.60
C LEU A 76 -25.94 -8.33 6.62
N GLY A 77 -24.80 -7.83 7.12
CA GLY A 77 -23.65 -7.44 6.31
C GLY A 77 -23.69 -6.01 5.76
N PHE A 78 -24.55 -5.14 6.31
CA PHE A 78 -24.57 -3.73 5.93
C PHE A 78 -23.56 -2.92 6.75
N ILE A 79 -22.56 -2.36 6.07
CA ILE A 79 -21.48 -1.60 6.70
C ILE A 79 -21.48 -0.16 6.18
N ARG A 80 -21.32 0.79 7.10
CA ARG A 80 -21.13 2.19 6.74
C ARG A 80 -19.73 2.43 6.19
N ILE A 81 -19.65 2.88 4.93
CA ILE A 81 -18.37 3.12 4.24
C ILE A 81 -18.12 4.61 3.97
N SER A 82 -19.13 5.45 4.15
CA SER A 82 -19.02 6.90 4.06
C SER A 82 -20.09 7.59 4.90
N LYS A 83 -20.06 8.94 4.93
CA LYS A 83 -21.13 9.72 5.57
C LYS A 83 -22.48 9.50 4.88
N SER A 84 -22.50 9.20 3.60
CA SER A 84 -23.74 9.01 2.82
C SER A 84 -23.98 7.56 2.42
N ILE A 85 -23.05 6.62 2.57
CA ILE A 85 -23.18 5.26 2.02
C ILE A 85 -23.06 4.17 3.08
N VAL A 86 -23.99 3.22 3.02
CA VAL A 86 -23.96 1.94 3.74
C VAL A 86 -24.05 0.82 2.71
N VAL A 87 -23.02 -0.01 2.56
CA VAL A 87 -22.93 -1.04 1.52
C VAL A 87 -23.29 -2.40 2.07
N ASN A 88 -23.93 -3.25 1.26
CA ASN A 88 -24.04 -4.68 1.51
C ASN A 88 -22.75 -5.38 1.07
N ILE A 89 -21.98 -5.90 2.01
CA ILE A 89 -20.70 -6.55 1.71
C ILE A 89 -20.85 -7.78 0.82
N TYR A 90 -21.97 -8.51 0.92
CA TYR A 90 -22.20 -9.70 0.10
C TYR A 90 -22.45 -9.38 -1.38
N ARG A 91 -22.65 -8.10 -1.73
CA ARG A 91 -22.79 -7.61 -3.10
C ARG A 91 -21.50 -6.96 -3.63
N VAL A 92 -20.41 -6.99 -2.87
CA VAL A 92 -19.11 -6.44 -3.26
C VAL A 92 -18.32 -7.49 -4.04
N ARG A 93 -18.14 -7.23 -5.35
CA ARG A 93 -17.38 -8.09 -6.26
C ARG A 93 -15.87 -7.99 -6.07
N LYS A 94 -15.36 -6.77 -5.89
CA LYS A 94 -13.91 -6.48 -5.73
C LYS A 94 -13.65 -5.08 -5.19
N ILE A 95 -12.50 -4.89 -4.55
CA ILE A 95 -11.99 -3.57 -4.17
C ILE A 95 -10.92 -3.13 -5.16
N LYS A 96 -10.97 -1.85 -5.55
CA LYS A 96 -9.99 -1.18 -6.39
C LYS A 96 -9.46 0.06 -5.68
N ALA A 97 -8.18 0.35 -5.86
CA ALA A 97 -7.69 1.70 -5.61
C ALA A 97 -8.01 2.55 -6.85
N ASP A 98 -8.75 3.64 -6.65
CA ASP A 98 -9.00 4.64 -7.69
C ASP A 98 -7.75 5.52 -7.90
N VAL A 99 -7.64 6.18 -9.05
CA VAL A 99 -6.54 7.09 -9.45
C VAL A 99 -6.28 8.20 -8.43
N ASN A 100 -7.29 8.56 -7.63
CA ASN A 100 -7.19 9.54 -6.55
C ASN A 100 -6.87 8.95 -5.17
N MET A 101 -6.33 7.72 -5.10
CA MET A 101 -6.00 7.02 -3.84
C MET A 101 -7.21 6.84 -2.91
N LYS A 102 -8.41 6.72 -3.48
CA LYS A 102 -9.63 6.37 -2.75
C LYS A 102 -9.90 4.90 -2.99
N MET A 103 -10.23 4.16 -1.93
CA MET A 103 -10.67 2.78 -2.10
C MET A 103 -12.08 2.79 -2.68
N GLN A 104 -12.28 1.99 -3.71
CA GLN A 104 -13.53 1.88 -4.45
C GLN A 104 -13.99 0.44 -4.38
N LEU A 105 -15.22 0.22 -3.94
CA LEU A 105 -15.85 -1.09 -3.97
C LEU A 105 -16.62 -1.18 -5.30
N VAL A 106 -16.34 -2.21 -6.09
CA VAL A 106 -17.09 -2.55 -7.29
C VAL A 106 -18.10 -3.61 -6.90
N LEU A 107 -19.38 -3.34 -7.16
CA LEU A 107 -20.48 -4.20 -6.80
C LEU A 107 -20.82 -5.20 -7.93
N ASP A 108 -21.66 -6.19 -7.64
CA ASP A 108 -22.02 -7.22 -8.62
C ASP A 108 -22.76 -6.68 -9.85
N ASN A 109 -23.56 -5.62 -9.69
CA ASN A 109 -24.24 -4.91 -10.77
C ASN A 109 -23.30 -3.99 -11.57
N GLY A 110 -22.00 -3.96 -11.23
CA GLY A 110 -20.98 -3.15 -11.91
C GLY A 110 -20.85 -1.71 -11.39
N GLU A 111 -21.72 -1.30 -10.47
CA GLU A 111 -21.64 0.01 -9.83
C GLU A 111 -20.44 0.12 -8.90
N LYS A 112 -20.08 1.37 -8.60
CA LYS A 112 -18.86 1.68 -7.85
C LYS A 112 -19.15 2.67 -6.73
N VAL A 113 -18.88 2.25 -5.50
CA VAL A 113 -19.02 3.10 -4.31
C VAL A 113 -17.67 3.39 -3.69
N ILE A 114 -17.49 4.58 -3.12
CA ILE A 114 -16.21 5.04 -2.58
C ILE A 114 -16.19 4.81 -1.07
N LEU A 115 -15.18 4.05 -0.61
CA LEU A 115 -14.86 3.87 0.81
C LEU A 115 -14.00 5.05 1.29
N ASN A 116 -14.58 5.84 2.21
CA ASN A 116 -13.89 6.96 2.81
C ASN A 116 -12.85 6.46 3.84
N ARG A 117 -11.67 7.08 3.86
CA ARG A 117 -10.55 6.72 4.74
C ARG A 117 -10.94 6.67 6.22
N SER A 118 -11.84 7.54 6.68
CA SER A 118 -12.28 7.54 8.08
C SER A 118 -13.07 6.28 8.47
N TYR A 119 -13.66 5.57 7.51
CA TYR A 119 -14.44 4.34 7.71
C TYR A 119 -13.64 3.09 7.31
N LYS A 120 -12.36 3.26 6.93
CA LYS A 120 -11.49 2.16 6.49
C LYS A 120 -11.35 1.11 7.58
N ASN A 121 -11.05 1.50 8.82
CA ASN A 121 -10.77 0.53 9.88
C ASN A 121 -12.01 -0.31 10.22
N ASP A 122 -13.19 0.31 10.28
CA ASP A 122 -14.46 -0.38 10.55
C ASP A 122 -14.81 -1.36 9.41
N PHE A 123 -14.53 -0.97 8.16
CA PHE A 123 -14.73 -1.82 6.99
C PHE A 123 -13.71 -2.97 6.94
N LEU A 124 -12.44 -2.72 7.26
CA LEU A 124 -11.37 -3.72 7.21
C LEU A 124 -11.45 -4.75 8.35
N GLN A 125 -12.09 -4.44 9.48
CA GLN A 125 -12.38 -5.46 10.50
C GLN A 125 -13.22 -6.63 9.97
N LEU A 126 -13.95 -6.40 8.87
CA LEU A 126 -14.83 -7.38 8.21
C LEU A 126 -14.20 -7.93 6.91
N GLU A 127 -12.94 -7.58 6.62
CA GLU A 127 -12.14 -8.10 5.51
C GLU A 127 -12.00 -9.63 5.48
N PRO A 128 -11.90 -10.36 6.62
CA PRO A 128 -11.81 -11.82 6.62
C PRO A 128 -13.03 -12.51 6.00
N LEU A 129 -14.21 -11.88 6.11
CA LEU A 129 -15.47 -12.37 5.56
C LEU A 129 -15.55 -12.18 4.05
N LEU A 130 -14.86 -11.17 3.50
CA LEU A 130 -14.90 -10.82 2.07
C LEU A 130 -13.83 -11.53 1.24
N TYR A 131 -12.65 -11.81 1.81
CA TYR A 131 -11.47 -12.19 1.02
C TYR A 131 -10.95 -13.62 1.23
N GLY A 132 -11.45 -14.36 2.21
CA GLY A 132 -11.08 -15.76 2.42
C GLY A 132 -9.62 -16.02 2.87
N ALA A 133 -8.69 -15.07 2.70
CA ALA A 133 -7.43 -14.87 3.44
C ALA A 133 -6.58 -13.78 2.76
N SER A 134 -6.19 -12.74 3.52
CA SER A 134 -5.08 -11.84 3.18
C SER A 134 -3.80 -12.29 3.91
N MET A 135 -2.61 -11.83 3.49
CA MET A 135 -1.34 -12.08 4.22
C MET A 135 -1.34 -11.53 5.66
N GLU A 136 -2.32 -10.69 6.01
CA GLU A 136 -2.57 -10.20 7.37
C GLU A 136 -3.18 -11.26 8.30
N GLY A 137 -3.76 -12.33 7.74
CA GLY A 137 -4.29 -13.48 8.49
C GLY A 137 -3.27 -14.59 8.74
N TRP A 138 -2.01 -14.40 8.34
CA TRP A 138 -0.98 -15.39 8.59
C TRP A 138 -0.62 -15.42 10.06
N ASN A 139 -0.63 -16.62 10.64
CA ASN A 139 -0.17 -16.78 12.00
C ASN A 139 1.36 -16.56 12.07
N THR A 140 1.85 -16.31 13.28
CA THR A 140 3.27 -16.06 13.55
C THR A 140 4.22 -17.06 12.88
N TRP A 141 3.85 -18.34 12.86
CA TRP A 141 4.71 -19.40 12.31
C TRP A 141 4.73 -19.40 10.78
N GLN A 142 3.60 -19.15 10.12
CA GLN A 142 3.54 -19.01 8.67
C GLN A 142 4.40 -17.84 8.19
N THR A 143 4.31 -16.69 8.89
CA THR A 143 5.13 -15.52 8.61
C THR A 143 6.62 -15.81 8.79
N ILE A 144 7.00 -16.46 9.90
CA ILE A 144 8.39 -16.84 10.17
C ILE A 144 8.92 -17.80 9.09
N VAL A 145 8.16 -18.84 8.73
CA VAL A 145 8.57 -19.81 7.71
C VAL A 145 8.78 -19.11 6.36
N TYR A 146 7.87 -18.23 5.97
CA TYR A 146 8.00 -17.47 4.72
C TYR A 146 9.24 -16.58 4.72
N TRP A 147 9.50 -15.86 5.82
CA TRP A 147 10.71 -15.05 5.94
C TRP A 147 11.98 -15.89 5.89
N ILE A 148 12.01 -17.06 6.53
CA ILE A 148 13.15 -17.99 6.46
C ILE A 148 13.39 -18.45 5.01
N ILE A 149 12.33 -18.89 4.31
CA ILE A 149 12.44 -19.34 2.91
C ILE A 149 12.96 -18.21 2.02
N THR A 150 12.47 -16.99 2.23
CA THR A 150 12.88 -15.80 1.48
C THR A 150 14.35 -15.47 1.73
N CYS A 151 14.78 -15.46 3.00
CA CYS A 151 16.18 -15.24 3.38
C CYS A 151 17.12 -16.28 2.77
N ILE A 152 16.76 -17.57 2.80
CA ILE A 152 17.55 -18.63 2.18
C ILE A 152 17.67 -18.39 0.68
N SER A 153 16.55 -18.10 0.01
CA SER A 153 16.52 -17.86 -1.44
C SER A 153 17.39 -16.67 -1.84
N TRP A 154 17.27 -15.54 -1.15
CA TRP A 154 18.09 -14.36 -1.40
C TRP A 154 19.56 -14.57 -1.05
N GLY A 155 19.85 -15.29 0.04
CA GLY A 155 21.22 -15.65 0.42
C GLY A 155 21.90 -16.52 -0.63
N LEU A 156 21.20 -17.50 -1.21
CA LEU A 156 21.71 -18.34 -2.29
C LEU A 156 21.99 -17.51 -3.57
N VAL A 157 21.06 -16.62 -3.94
CA VAL A 157 21.25 -15.72 -5.09
C VAL A 157 22.44 -14.80 -4.86
N ALA A 158 22.55 -14.17 -3.68
CA ALA A 158 23.66 -13.31 -3.33
C ALA A 158 25.01 -14.07 -3.41
N ALA A 159 25.08 -15.27 -2.85
CA ALA A 159 26.26 -16.11 -2.91
C ALA A 159 26.62 -16.50 -4.36
N TRP A 160 25.62 -16.83 -5.19
CA TRP A 160 25.82 -17.14 -6.60
C TRP A 160 26.36 -15.94 -7.39
N VAL A 161 25.78 -14.75 -7.20
CA VAL A 161 26.23 -13.51 -7.84
C VAL A 161 27.68 -13.19 -7.44
N LEU A 162 27.99 -13.27 -6.14
CA LEU A 162 29.33 -12.99 -5.63
C LEU A 162 30.38 -13.96 -6.18
N ARG A 163 30.11 -15.27 -6.13
CA ARG A 163 31.01 -16.31 -6.67
C ARG A 163 31.21 -16.16 -8.17
N THR A 164 30.16 -15.81 -8.91
CA THR A 164 30.25 -15.59 -10.36
C THR A 164 31.04 -14.32 -10.67
N GLY A 165 30.82 -13.26 -9.91
CA GLY A 165 31.57 -12.01 -9.98
C GLY A 165 33.07 -12.23 -9.80
N GLU A 166 33.44 -13.00 -8.78
CA GLU A 166 34.83 -13.34 -8.50
C GLU A 166 35.44 -14.24 -9.59
N LYS A 167 34.79 -15.36 -9.94
CA LYS A 167 35.34 -16.33 -10.91
C LYS A 167 35.46 -15.78 -12.32
N LYS A 168 34.46 -15.02 -12.79
CA LYS A 168 34.39 -14.58 -14.18
C LYS A 168 35.07 -13.22 -14.41
N TYR A 169 35.09 -12.36 -13.39
CA TYR A 169 35.57 -10.98 -13.52
C TYR A 169 36.66 -10.60 -12.51
N GLY A 170 37.09 -11.52 -11.64
CA GLY A 170 38.12 -11.25 -10.63
C GLY A 170 37.67 -10.25 -9.55
N LEU A 171 36.36 -10.02 -9.40
CA LEU A 171 35.79 -9.02 -8.50
C LEU A 171 35.82 -9.50 -7.05
N LYS A 172 36.94 -9.26 -6.37
CA LYS A 172 37.11 -9.56 -4.94
C LYS A 172 36.46 -8.48 -4.06
N LEU A 173 35.13 -8.49 -3.99
CA LEU A 173 34.35 -7.42 -3.33
C LEU A 173 34.47 -7.40 -1.80
N PHE A 174 34.73 -8.55 -1.17
CA PHE A 174 34.86 -8.68 0.30
C PHE A 174 36.30 -8.74 0.79
N GLU A 175 37.28 -8.88 -0.11
CA GLU A 175 38.70 -8.92 0.20
C GLU A 175 39.33 -7.54 -0.06
N GLY A 176 39.79 -6.90 1.02
CA GLY A 176 40.40 -5.58 0.96
C GLY A 176 40.43 -4.93 2.33
N SER A 177 41.47 -4.13 2.58
CA SER A 177 41.53 -3.30 3.78
C SER A 177 40.49 -2.18 3.68
N LEU A 178 39.96 -1.75 4.84
CA LEU A 178 39.13 -0.56 4.91
C LEU A 178 39.94 0.64 4.43
N LYS A 179 39.64 1.12 3.21
CA LYS A 179 40.19 2.39 2.72
C LYS A 179 39.78 3.49 3.67
N THR A 180 40.75 4.30 4.11
CA THR A 180 40.49 5.42 5.01
C THR A 180 39.59 6.43 4.32
N VAL A 181 38.51 6.80 4.99
CA VAL A 181 37.52 7.77 4.50
C VAL A 181 37.87 9.14 5.09
N LYS A 182 37.91 10.17 4.25
CA LYS A 182 38.25 11.54 4.67
C LYS A 182 37.14 12.13 5.54
N LEU A 183 37.48 13.06 6.43
CA LEU A 183 36.52 13.67 7.36
C LEU A 183 35.32 14.34 6.65
N TRP A 184 35.55 15.04 5.53
CA TRP A 184 34.47 15.67 4.77
C TRP A 184 33.51 14.65 4.13
N GLN A 185 34.00 13.45 3.76
CA GLN A 185 33.16 12.37 3.24
C GLN A 185 32.24 11.85 4.34
N TRP A 186 32.75 11.72 5.57
CA TRP A 186 31.93 11.41 6.74
C TRP A 186 30.90 12.49 7.05
N ALA A 187 31.25 13.77 6.89
CA ALA A 187 30.29 14.87 7.07
C ALA A 187 29.13 14.79 6.05
N LEU A 188 29.41 14.49 4.78
CA LEU A 188 28.37 14.28 3.77
C LEU A 188 27.48 13.08 4.08
N VAL A 189 28.09 11.97 4.47
CA VAL A 189 27.37 10.75 4.87
C VAL A 189 26.46 11.04 6.08
N ALA A 190 26.97 11.75 7.08
CA ALA A 190 26.21 12.11 8.28
C ALA A 190 25.04 13.05 7.95
N ALA A 191 25.22 14.02 7.04
CA ALA A 191 24.16 14.91 6.60
C ALA A 191 23.04 14.13 5.85
N GLY A 192 23.42 13.23 4.93
CA GLY A 192 22.47 12.37 4.22
C GLY A 192 21.73 11.41 5.17
N ALA A 193 22.46 10.85 6.13
CA ALA A 193 21.88 10.00 7.17
C ALA A 193 20.86 10.75 8.04
N ALA A 194 21.21 11.96 8.49
CA ALA A 194 20.32 12.80 9.28
C ALA A 194 19.03 13.16 8.52
N LEU A 195 19.15 13.52 7.23
CA LEU A 195 17.99 13.80 6.38
C LEU A 195 17.08 12.58 6.24
N LYS A 196 17.67 11.39 6.01
CA LYS A 196 16.91 10.14 5.90
C LYS A 196 16.19 9.81 7.20
N ILE A 197 16.89 9.87 8.33
CA ILE A 197 16.32 9.57 9.65
C ILE A 197 15.19 10.55 9.96
N TYR A 198 15.37 11.84 9.67
CA TYR A 198 14.31 12.83 9.81
C TYR A 198 13.07 12.48 8.98
N ALA A 199 13.24 12.16 7.70
CA ALA A 199 12.13 11.73 6.85
C ALA A 199 11.44 10.47 7.41
N SER A 200 12.21 9.47 7.82
CA SER A 200 11.72 8.23 8.45
C SER A 200 10.86 8.51 9.70
N VAL A 201 11.31 9.42 10.57
CA VAL A 201 10.58 9.80 11.78
C VAL A 201 9.28 10.54 11.45
N MET A 202 9.28 11.40 10.43
CA MET A 202 8.08 12.10 9.97
C MET A 202 7.06 11.13 9.37
N ASP A 203 7.51 10.16 8.58
CA ASP A 203 6.64 9.17 7.92
C ASP A 203 6.00 8.22 8.92
N TRP A 204 6.78 7.78 9.93
CA TRP A 204 6.31 6.85 10.96
C TRP A 204 5.64 7.54 12.15
N GLY A 205 5.72 8.87 12.26
CA GLY A 205 5.25 9.63 13.42
C GLY A 205 6.02 9.29 14.71
N GLY A 206 7.24 8.78 14.60
CA GLY A 206 8.07 8.33 15.71
C GLY A 206 9.25 7.47 15.27
N PHE A 207 9.96 6.88 16.24
CA PHE A 207 11.13 6.06 15.95
C PHE A 207 10.72 4.69 15.41
N LYS A 208 10.93 4.46 14.11
CA LYS A 208 10.52 3.25 13.37
C LYS A 208 10.82 1.95 14.12
N VAL A 209 12.05 1.77 14.57
CA VAL A 209 12.50 0.55 15.28
C VAL A 209 11.62 0.24 16.50
N TYR A 210 11.31 1.25 17.31
CA TYR A 210 10.48 1.09 18.50
C TYR A 210 9.03 0.78 18.12
N LEU A 211 8.50 1.44 17.10
CA LEU A 211 7.13 1.23 16.63
C LEU A 211 6.96 -0.17 16.03
N GLU A 212 7.91 -0.66 15.23
CA GLU A 212 7.92 -2.02 14.70
C GLU A 212 7.96 -3.06 15.83
N TRP A 213 8.85 -2.88 16.81
CA TRP A 213 8.92 -3.78 17.96
C TRP A 213 7.62 -3.80 18.77
N LYS A 214 7.01 -2.63 19.00
CA LYS A 214 5.73 -2.50 19.71
C LYS A 214 4.59 -3.15 18.94
N SER A 215 4.57 -3.08 17.61
CA SER A 215 3.51 -3.64 16.78
C SER A 215 3.60 -5.15 16.63
N TYR A 216 4.79 -5.71 16.41
CA TYR A 216 4.97 -7.13 16.11
C TYR A 216 5.36 -7.99 17.32
N GLY A 217 5.85 -7.37 18.40
CA GLY A 217 6.42 -8.07 19.55
C GLY A 217 7.81 -8.65 19.25
N THR A 218 8.49 -9.10 20.31
CA THR A 218 9.92 -9.46 20.25
C THR A 218 10.27 -10.55 19.24
N LEU A 219 9.44 -11.60 19.12
CA LEU A 219 9.75 -12.74 18.26
C LEU A 219 9.74 -12.36 16.77
N LEU A 220 8.62 -11.78 16.31
CA LEU A 220 8.48 -11.36 14.92
C LEU A 220 9.46 -10.23 14.58
N PHE A 221 9.71 -9.31 15.52
CA PHE A 221 10.70 -8.26 15.35
C PHE A 221 12.11 -8.82 15.05
N ILE A 222 12.56 -9.87 15.77
CA ILE A 222 13.88 -10.49 15.51
C ILE A 222 13.95 -11.07 14.09
N PHE A 223 12.93 -11.84 13.68
CA PHE A 223 12.93 -12.43 12.34
C PHE A 223 12.79 -11.40 11.22
N GLN A 224 12.02 -10.33 11.45
CA GLN A 224 11.92 -9.20 10.54
C GLN A 224 13.28 -8.52 10.33
N TYR A 225 14.08 -8.38 11.39
CA TYR A 225 15.40 -7.75 11.29
C TYR A 225 16.42 -8.67 10.61
N ILE A 226 16.31 -9.98 10.80
CA ILE A 226 17.08 -10.95 9.99
C ILE A 226 16.71 -10.78 8.51
N TYR A 227 15.42 -10.69 8.18
CA TYR A 227 14.95 -10.45 6.83
C TYR A 227 15.53 -9.15 6.24
N TYR A 228 15.51 -8.05 7.00
CA TYR A 228 16.09 -6.77 6.58
C TYR A 228 17.60 -6.83 6.30
N VAL A 229 18.36 -7.70 7.00
CA VAL A 229 19.78 -7.93 6.69
C VAL A 229 19.95 -8.54 5.30
N PHE A 230 19.16 -9.56 4.96
CA PHE A 230 19.22 -10.19 3.62
C PHE A 230 18.71 -9.27 2.52
N GLU A 231 17.65 -8.51 2.79
CA GLU A 231 17.15 -7.48 1.87
C GLU A 231 18.23 -6.43 1.58
N THR A 232 18.92 -5.96 2.63
CA THR A 232 20.02 -5.02 2.52
C THR A 232 21.18 -5.57 1.71
N LEU A 233 21.55 -6.83 1.94
CA LEU A 233 22.57 -7.49 1.14
C LEU A 233 22.18 -7.47 -0.35
N LEU A 234 20.95 -7.83 -0.68
CA LEU A 234 20.48 -7.93 -2.07
C LEU A 234 20.52 -6.58 -2.78
N PHE A 235 19.91 -5.53 -2.22
CA PHE A 235 19.91 -4.23 -2.89
C PHE A 235 21.30 -3.57 -2.90
N THR A 236 22.16 -3.85 -1.90
CA THR A 236 23.55 -3.37 -1.91
C THR A 236 24.34 -4.02 -3.05
N LEU A 237 24.14 -5.32 -3.31
CA LEU A 237 24.75 -5.98 -4.46
C LEU A 237 24.25 -5.39 -5.78
N ILE A 238 22.94 -5.16 -5.92
CA ILE A 238 22.38 -4.50 -7.11
C ILE A 238 23.06 -3.14 -7.33
N LEU A 239 23.12 -2.30 -6.29
CA LEU A 239 23.76 -0.99 -6.32
C LEU A 239 25.22 -1.08 -6.78
N VAL A 240 26.00 -2.00 -6.20
CA VAL A 240 27.44 -2.14 -6.48
C VAL A 240 27.69 -2.67 -7.89
N PHE A 241 26.98 -3.71 -8.32
CA PHE A 241 27.14 -4.26 -9.66
C PHE A 241 26.65 -3.27 -10.73
N ALA A 242 25.57 -2.53 -10.48
CA ALA A 242 25.14 -1.45 -11.36
C ALA A 242 26.19 -0.34 -11.45
N GLN A 243 26.79 0.07 -10.32
CA GLN A 243 27.88 1.05 -10.34
C GLN A 243 29.05 0.55 -11.20
N LEU A 244 29.50 -0.70 -10.98
CA LEU A 244 30.62 -1.29 -11.72
C LEU A 244 30.34 -1.39 -13.23
N ALA A 245 29.14 -1.83 -13.61
CA ALA A 245 28.75 -1.96 -15.01
C ALA A 245 28.78 -0.60 -15.72
N PHE A 246 28.14 0.41 -15.15
CA PHE A 246 28.03 1.73 -15.77
C PHE A 246 29.34 2.51 -15.74
N GLU A 247 30.16 2.39 -14.69
CA GLU A 247 31.52 2.95 -14.71
C GLU A 247 32.37 2.35 -15.85
N THR A 248 32.16 1.06 -16.14
CA THR A 248 32.86 0.37 -17.23
C THR A 248 32.36 0.81 -18.61
N TRP A 249 31.05 1.02 -18.76
CA TRP A 249 30.42 1.43 -20.01
C TRP A 249 30.67 2.90 -20.35
N PHE A 250 30.48 3.79 -19.39
CA PHE A 250 30.56 5.24 -19.61
C PHE A 250 31.94 5.84 -19.30
N LYS A 251 32.86 5.05 -18.74
CA LYS A 251 34.23 5.47 -18.36
C LYS A 251 34.28 6.69 -17.43
N ASN A 252 33.19 6.96 -16.71
CA ASN A 252 33.09 8.03 -15.72
C ASN A 252 32.89 7.39 -14.33
N ARG A 253 33.70 7.79 -13.35
CA ARG A 253 33.69 7.24 -11.98
C ARG A 253 33.11 8.19 -10.93
N GLU A 254 32.65 9.36 -11.34
CA GLU A 254 32.14 10.40 -10.43
C GLU A 254 30.62 10.31 -10.25
N ILE A 255 29.94 9.68 -11.19
CA ILE A 255 28.48 9.58 -11.20
C ILE A 255 28.00 8.38 -10.36
N PRO A 256 27.01 8.55 -9.47
CA PRO A 256 26.46 7.47 -8.63
C PRO A 256 25.45 6.58 -9.41
N TYR A 257 25.91 5.96 -10.50
CA TYR A 257 25.09 5.07 -11.34
C TYR A 257 24.36 3.98 -10.57
N GLY A 258 25.00 3.40 -9.56
CA GLY A 258 24.39 2.39 -8.69
C GLY A 258 23.12 2.92 -8.02
N GLY A 259 23.15 4.17 -7.55
CA GLY A 259 21.98 4.82 -6.95
C GLY A 259 20.90 5.16 -7.96
N ILE A 260 21.30 5.58 -9.17
CA ILE A 260 20.35 5.85 -10.27
C ILE A 260 19.59 4.57 -10.64
N VAL A 261 20.32 3.48 -10.90
CA VAL A 261 19.70 2.20 -11.24
C VAL A 261 18.85 1.67 -10.09
N MET A 262 19.34 1.74 -8.85
CA MET A 262 18.58 1.31 -7.68
C MET A 262 17.29 2.13 -7.54
N GLY A 263 17.37 3.46 -7.64
CA GLY A 263 16.21 4.36 -7.58
C GLY A 263 15.20 4.07 -8.68
N LEU A 264 15.65 3.81 -9.91
CA LEU A 264 14.76 3.41 -11.01
C LEU A 264 14.11 2.06 -10.73
N THR A 265 14.88 1.04 -10.36
CA THR A 265 14.32 -0.32 -10.14
C THR A 265 13.36 -0.40 -8.96
N TRP A 266 13.69 0.23 -7.83
CA TRP A 266 12.87 0.17 -6.62
C TRP A 266 11.80 1.27 -6.57
N GLY A 267 12.15 2.51 -6.93
CA GLY A 267 11.19 3.61 -6.98
C GLY A 267 10.10 3.40 -8.02
N LEU A 268 10.43 2.94 -9.23
CA LEU A 268 9.39 2.60 -10.23
C LEU A 268 8.58 1.37 -9.79
N ALA A 269 9.22 0.34 -9.23
CA ALA A 269 8.49 -0.80 -8.69
C ALA A 269 7.46 -0.38 -7.63
N HIS A 270 7.79 0.60 -6.77
CA HIS A 270 6.82 1.15 -5.82
C HIS A 270 5.70 1.97 -6.47
N ILE A 271 5.96 2.73 -7.54
CA ILE A 271 4.88 3.34 -8.34
C ILE A 271 3.92 2.27 -8.84
N PHE A 272 4.43 1.17 -9.43
CA PHE A 272 3.59 0.14 -10.03
C PHE A 272 2.87 -0.75 -9.00
N THR A 273 3.55 -1.13 -7.92
CA THR A 273 3.03 -2.08 -6.91
C THR A 273 2.20 -1.40 -5.82
N LYS A 274 2.55 -0.17 -5.43
CA LYS A 274 1.83 0.59 -4.40
C LYS A 274 0.88 1.65 -4.99
N GLY A 275 0.96 1.92 -6.29
CA GLY A 275 0.07 2.86 -6.98
C GLY A 275 0.26 4.32 -6.57
N SER A 276 1.38 4.66 -5.91
CA SER A 276 1.65 6.00 -5.38
C SER A 276 2.89 6.60 -6.00
N LEU A 277 2.71 7.71 -6.71
CA LEU A 277 3.81 8.48 -7.29
C LEU A 277 4.72 9.04 -6.20
N LEU A 278 4.15 9.44 -5.06
CA LEU A 278 4.92 9.96 -3.93
C LEU A 278 5.86 8.88 -3.37
N ILE A 279 5.34 7.69 -3.03
CA ILE A 279 6.12 6.58 -2.47
C ILE A 279 7.21 6.13 -3.44
N GLY A 280 6.92 6.08 -4.75
CA GLY A 280 7.96 5.74 -5.71
C GLY A 280 8.98 6.86 -5.93
N SER A 281 8.58 8.14 -5.88
CA SER A 281 9.52 9.26 -5.95
C SER A 281 10.45 9.32 -4.73
N GLU A 282 9.93 8.98 -3.55
CA GLU A 282 10.72 8.77 -2.34
C GLU A 282 11.68 7.60 -2.51
N GLY A 283 11.21 6.47 -3.08
CA GLY A 283 12.06 5.34 -3.43
C GLY A 283 13.19 5.69 -4.41
N VAL A 284 12.92 6.55 -5.41
CA VAL A 284 13.96 7.09 -6.29
C VAL A 284 14.96 7.94 -5.50
N ALA A 285 14.48 8.85 -4.65
CA ALA A 285 15.33 9.73 -3.85
C ALA A 285 16.22 8.95 -2.87
N ILE A 286 15.67 7.92 -2.22
CA ILE A 286 16.41 7.00 -1.34
C ILE A 286 17.45 6.21 -2.14
N GLY A 287 17.10 5.73 -3.33
CA GLY A 287 18.05 5.06 -4.23
C GLY A 287 19.26 5.94 -4.57
N LEU A 288 19.00 7.19 -4.97
CA LEU A 288 20.04 8.16 -5.25
C LEU A 288 20.89 8.47 -4.01
N LEU A 289 20.26 8.64 -2.84
CA LEU A 289 20.95 8.84 -1.57
C LEU A 289 21.91 7.68 -1.27
N PHE A 290 21.43 6.44 -1.37
CA PHE A 290 22.24 5.25 -1.07
C PHE A 290 23.41 5.10 -2.05
N GLY A 291 23.21 5.37 -3.34
CA GLY A 291 24.30 5.41 -4.32
C GLY A 291 25.31 6.53 -4.06
N SER A 292 24.84 7.68 -3.59
CA SER A 292 25.70 8.81 -3.23
C SER A 292 26.52 8.57 -1.96
N ILE A 293 26.16 7.58 -1.13
CA ILE A 293 26.93 7.13 0.04
C ILE A 293 28.06 6.16 -0.36
N TYR A 294 27.83 5.32 -1.37
CA TYR A 294 28.81 4.33 -1.82
C TYR A 294 30.10 4.97 -2.37
N LEU A 295 29.99 6.09 -3.08
CA LEU A 295 31.14 6.78 -3.67
C LEU A 295 32.08 7.41 -2.62
N PRO A 296 31.59 8.22 -1.65
CA PRO A 296 32.41 8.79 -0.58
C PRO A 296 33.00 7.74 0.36
N LEU A 297 32.37 6.58 0.53
CA LEU A 297 32.94 5.45 1.28
C LEU A 297 34.06 4.72 0.50
N ASN A 298 34.64 5.36 -0.52
CA ASN A 298 35.71 4.81 -1.35
C ASN A 298 35.37 3.43 -1.93
N ARG A 299 34.08 3.20 -2.23
CA ARG A 299 33.54 1.94 -2.76
C ARG A 299 33.73 0.75 -1.83
N ASN A 300 33.81 1.00 -0.52
CA ASN A 300 33.94 -0.04 0.48
C ASN A 300 32.61 -0.78 0.67
N LEU A 301 32.54 -2.05 0.26
CA LEU A 301 31.32 -2.84 0.35
C LEU A 301 30.85 -3.06 1.80
N LYS A 302 31.75 -3.46 2.70
CA LYS A 302 31.40 -3.80 4.09
C LYS A 302 30.84 -2.59 4.84
N GLY A 303 31.52 -1.45 4.74
CA GLY A 303 31.08 -0.19 5.36
C GLY A 303 29.77 0.32 4.74
N THR A 304 29.63 0.20 3.42
CA THR A 304 28.38 0.59 2.73
C THR A 304 27.23 -0.29 3.19
N MET A 305 27.40 -1.61 3.23
CA MET A 305 26.35 -2.53 3.66
C MET A 305 25.88 -2.25 5.09
N VAL A 306 26.79 -2.02 6.03
CA VAL A 306 26.45 -1.68 7.43
C VAL A 306 25.69 -0.36 7.50
N LEU A 307 26.18 0.66 6.80
CA LEU A 307 25.55 1.97 6.82
C LEU A 307 24.17 1.97 6.14
N LEU A 308 24.04 1.31 4.99
CA LEU A 308 22.76 1.18 4.30
C LEU A 308 21.76 0.36 5.12
N PHE A 309 22.21 -0.67 5.85
CA PHE A 309 21.36 -1.41 6.79
C PHE A 309 20.84 -0.48 7.87
N LEU A 310 21.73 0.28 8.53
CA LEU A 310 21.34 1.23 9.57
C LEU A 310 20.35 2.27 9.03
N LEU A 311 20.61 2.84 7.86
CA LEU A 311 19.69 3.78 7.24
C LEU A 311 18.37 3.14 6.82
N PHE A 312 18.36 1.87 6.43
CA PHE A 312 17.12 1.19 6.06
C PHE A 312 16.21 0.94 7.27
N VAL A 313 16.78 0.55 8.41
CA VAL A 313 16.02 0.22 9.64
C VAL A 313 15.68 1.45 10.48
N LEU A 314 16.47 2.52 10.45
CA LEU A 314 16.23 3.79 11.17
C LEU A 314 15.35 4.74 10.36
#